data_AF-A0A523QJI0-F1
#
_entry.id   AF-A0A523QJI0-F1
#
_cell.length_a   1.000
_cell.length_b   1.000
_cell.length_c   1.000
_cell.angle_alpha   90.00
_cell.angle_beta   90.00
_cell.angle_gamma   90.00
#
_symmetry.space_group_name_H-M   'P 1'
#
loop_
_entity.id
_entity.type
_entity.pdbx_description
1 polymer ?
#
loop_
_entity_poly.entity_id
_entity_poly.type
_entity_poly.pdbx_seq_one_letter_code
_entity_poly.pdbx_strand_id
1 'polypeptide(L)'
;MYANRIKLACLISVFLFSSLLTVVEQSHARKFKIAIGELDALGVDETLAQITSELLRTELFKTGYFDVTERKQMEKIMKEQEFQLSGATQEDIVKIGNLLAVELIVMGSISALGKRLFISIRLVDVEEARVRAAERVDALGEEGIPEAVETLAKNISKAIPLRGKVVELERDMDEVIINLGRLDQMEKGRKLLVQRLGKLYKDESTGEVYGRSRIEVALVEIRNVMGKSLSSASILKEYKDIQVGDIVVIWEGTIEEIPKPKPKVEEIPKERAEEERLEQERRELERLKAEIERKKLEAERKRLEAEKAKPPPPTPKKPKKKRLAPPPISF
;
A
#
# COMPACT_ATOMS: atom_id res chain seq x y z
N MET A 1 9.14 54.94 -32.19
CA MET A 1 8.16 54.10 -31.44
C MET A 1 8.56 52.64 -31.26
N TYR A 2 9.55 52.09 -31.99
CA TYR A 2 9.96 50.67 -31.84
C TYR A 2 10.86 50.37 -30.62
N ALA A 3 11.73 51.30 -30.21
CA ALA A 3 12.70 51.06 -29.13
C ALA A 3 12.08 50.87 -27.72
N ASN A 4 10.91 51.45 -27.47
CA ASN A 4 10.22 51.30 -26.17
C ASN A 4 9.41 50.00 -26.04
N ARG A 5 9.06 49.34 -27.15
CA ARG A 5 8.33 48.06 -27.11
C ARG A 5 9.24 46.87 -26.76
N ILE A 6 10.50 46.93 -27.16
CA ILE A 6 11.50 45.88 -26.86
C ILE A 6 11.94 45.96 -25.38
N LYS A 7 12.09 47.17 -24.83
CA LYS A 7 12.42 47.36 -23.40
C LYS A 7 11.29 46.89 -22.47
N LEU A 8 10.03 47.05 -22.88
CA LEU A 8 8.88 46.60 -22.10
C LEU A 8 8.71 45.07 -22.14
N ALA A 9 9.00 44.43 -23.28
CA ALA A 9 8.97 42.98 -23.42
C ALA A 9 10.07 42.28 -22.59
N CYS A 10 11.28 42.85 -22.52
CA CYS A 10 12.35 42.31 -21.66
C CYS A 10 12.00 42.40 -20.16
N LEU A 11 11.41 43.52 -19.71
CA LEU A 11 11.07 43.73 -18.30
C LEU A 11 9.97 42.78 -17.81
N ILE A 12 9.01 42.44 -18.67
CA ILE A 12 7.95 41.46 -18.36
C ILE A 12 8.50 40.02 -18.36
N SER A 13 9.47 39.70 -19.23
CA SER A 13 10.11 38.37 -19.25
C SER A 13 10.98 38.10 -18.02
N VAL A 14 11.66 39.11 -17.49
CA VAL A 14 12.49 38.99 -16.27
C VAL A 14 11.61 38.91 -15.02
N PHE A 15 10.45 39.57 -15.00
CA PHE A 15 9.47 39.46 -13.90
C PHE A 15 8.73 38.11 -13.89
N LEU A 16 8.42 37.53 -15.06
CA LEU A 16 7.82 36.20 -15.15
C LEU A 16 8.81 35.09 -14.77
N PHE A 17 10.11 35.27 -15.05
CA PHE A 17 11.15 34.33 -14.62
C PHE A 17 11.50 34.46 -13.13
N SER A 18 11.38 35.67 -12.56
CA SER A 18 11.57 35.94 -11.11
C SER A 18 10.44 35.40 -10.23
N SER A 19 9.23 35.22 -10.80
CA SER A 19 8.11 34.60 -10.09
C SER A 19 8.20 33.07 -9.96
N LEU A 20 9.18 32.45 -10.64
CA LEU A 20 9.58 31.07 -10.37
C LEU A 20 10.50 31.02 -9.14
N LEU A 21 10.08 31.65 -8.04
CA LEU A 21 10.53 31.22 -6.73
C LEU A 21 9.94 29.82 -6.57
N THR A 22 10.73 28.81 -6.95
CA THR A 22 10.52 27.44 -6.52
C THR A 22 10.32 27.52 -5.02
N VAL A 23 9.08 27.30 -4.58
CA VAL A 23 8.82 26.90 -3.21
C VAL A 23 9.62 25.61 -3.07
N VAL A 24 10.80 25.73 -2.47
CA VAL A 24 11.53 24.59 -1.94
C VAL A 24 10.64 24.11 -0.83
N GLU A 25 9.72 23.22 -1.18
CA GLU A 25 8.87 22.53 -0.23
C GLU A 25 9.84 21.67 0.57
N GLN A 26 10.28 22.21 1.70
CA GLN A 26 11.15 21.53 2.64
C GLN A 26 10.41 20.27 3.09
N SER A 27 10.69 19.16 2.39
CA SER A 27 10.18 17.85 2.73
C SER A 27 10.96 17.36 3.95
N HIS A 28 10.60 17.92 5.11
CA HIS A 28 11.02 17.40 6.40
C HIS A 28 10.73 15.89 6.44
N ALA A 29 11.65 15.12 7.04
CA ALA A 29 11.40 13.70 7.32
C ALA A 29 10.05 13.59 8.01
N ARG A 30 9.15 12.83 7.39
CA ARG A 30 7.81 12.67 7.93
C ARG A 30 7.94 11.79 9.17
N LYS A 31 7.91 12.42 10.34
CA LYS A 31 7.85 11.75 11.63
C LYS A 31 6.62 10.86 11.68
N PHE A 32 6.73 9.73 12.37
CA PHE A 32 5.56 8.88 12.61
C PHE A 32 4.55 9.64 13.45
N LYS A 33 3.33 9.76 12.96
CA LYS A 33 2.23 10.29 13.76
C LYS A 33 1.86 9.24 14.81
N ILE A 34 1.97 9.58 16.08
CA ILE A 34 1.71 8.67 17.20
C ILE A 34 0.68 9.27 18.15
N ALA A 35 -0.29 8.46 18.55
CA ALA A 35 -1.18 8.76 19.67
C ALA A 35 -0.84 7.91 20.89
N ILE A 36 -0.98 8.51 22.06
CA ILE A 36 -0.79 7.84 23.35
C ILE A 36 -2.16 7.84 24.02
N GLY A 37 -2.72 6.65 24.25
CA GLY A 37 -3.89 6.48 25.09
C GLY A 37 -3.58 6.76 26.56
N GLU A 38 -4.60 7.07 27.35
CA GLU A 38 -4.45 7.09 28.80
C GLU A 38 -4.05 5.69 29.28
N LEU A 39 -3.02 5.59 30.12
CA LEU A 39 -2.64 4.32 30.72
C LEU A 39 -3.71 3.87 31.72
N ASP A 40 -4.02 2.58 31.71
CA ASP A 40 -4.91 1.98 32.70
C ASP A 40 -4.25 1.96 34.08
N ALA A 41 -4.99 2.35 35.12
CA ALA A 41 -4.56 2.30 36.51
C ALA A 41 -4.90 0.93 37.12
N LEU A 42 -3.88 0.11 37.40
CA LEU A 42 -4.05 -1.23 37.99
C LEU A 42 -3.46 -1.27 39.41
N GLY A 43 -4.31 -1.00 40.40
CA GLY A 43 -3.88 -0.93 41.80
C GLY A 43 -3.06 0.32 42.12
N VAL A 44 -3.20 1.37 41.32
CA VAL A 44 -2.64 2.71 41.54
C VAL A 44 -3.74 3.77 41.37
N ASP A 45 -3.44 5.01 41.74
CA ASP A 45 -4.34 6.14 41.53
C ASP A 45 -4.47 6.48 40.02
N GLU A 46 -5.68 6.86 39.59
CA GLU A 46 -5.93 7.24 38.19
C GLU A 46 -5.13 8.48 37.79
N THR A 47 -4.93 9.45 38.71
CA THR A 47 -4.12 10.65 38.46
C THR A 47 -2.67 10.26 38.17
N LEU A 48 -2.14 9.25 38.85
CA LEU A 48 -0.79 8.77 38.61
C LEU A 48 -0.63 8.19 37.19
N ALA A 49 -1.64 7.44 36.72
CA ALA A 49 -1.68 6.93 35.36
C ALA A 49 -1.75 8.07 34.34
N GLN A 50 -2.54 9.11 34.63
CA GLN A 50 -2.63 10.29 33.77
C GLN A 50 -1.31 11.06 33.67
N ILE A 51 -0.67 11.31 34.82
CA ILE A 51 0.65 11.96 34.87
C ILE A 51 1.68 11.14 34.11
N THR A 52 1.70 9.82 34.30
CA THR A 52 2.63 8.92 33.59
C THR A 52 2.41 8.97 32.07
N SER A 53 1.16 9.05 31.63
CA SER A 53 0.80 9.19 30.20
C SER A 53 1.29 10.51 29.61
N GLU A 54 1.13 11.62 30.34
CA GLU A 54 1.64 12.95 29.92
C GLU A 54 3.17 13.01 29.88
N LEU A 55 3.84 12.40 30.86
CA LEU A 55 5.29 12.26 30.84
C LEU A 55 5.73 11.46 29.61
N LEU A 56 5.04 10.36 29.27
CA LEU A 56 5.37 9.56 28.10
C LEU A 56 5.17 10.32 26.79
N ARG A 57 4.09 11.11 26.67
CA ARG A 57 3.88 12.02 25.53
C ARG A 57 5.04 13.00 25.38
N THR A 58 5.45 13.59 26.50
CA THR A 58 6.56 14.56 26.56
C THR A 58 7.89 13.94 26.15
N GLU A 59 8.22 12.76 26.69
CA GLU A 59 9.48 12.08 26.36
C GLU A 59 9.50 11.59 24.91
N LEU A 60 8.39 11.06 24.39
CA LEU A 60 8.26 10.72 22.97
C LEU A 60 8.44 11.94 22.05
N PHE A 61 7.87 13.09 22.42
CA PHE A 61 8.06 14.33 21.67
C PHE A 61 9.52 14.80 21.67
N LYS A 62 10.17 14.76 22.85
CA LYS A 62 11.59 15.15 23.02
C LYS A 62 12.54 14.31 22.19
N THR A 63 12.20 13.04 21.93
CA THR A 63 13.04 12.19 21.07
C THR A 63 13.21 12.77 19.65
N GLY A 64 12.25 13.58 19.20
CA GLY A 64 12.25 14.15 17.86
C GLY A 64 11.80 13.20 16.75
N TYR A 65 11.59 11.91 17.02
CA TYR A 65 11.18 10.88 16.04
C TYR A 65 9.69 10.89 15.68
N PHE A 66 8.87 11.41 16.59
CA PHE A 66 7.43 11.30 16.51
C PHE A 66 6.75 12.66 16.34
N ASP A 67 5.65 12.65 15.60
CA ASP A 67 4.64 13.70 15.64
C ASP A 67 3.55 13.24 16.61
N VAL A 68 3.67 13.71 17.85
CA VAL A 68 2.84 13.25 18.98
C VAL A 68 1.53 14.03 18.98
N THR A 69 0.39 13.33 18.89
CA THR A 69 -0.92 13.98 18.91
C THR A 69 -1.24 14.56 20.28
N GLU A 70 -1.97 15.68 20.30
CA GLU A 70 -2.46 16.26 21.55
C GLU A 70 -3.49 15.36 22.25
N ARG A 71 -3.45 15.35 23.58
CA ARG A 71 -4.40 14.59 24.43
C ARG A 71 -5.86 14.91 24.10
N LYS A 72 -6.20 16.19 23.89
CA LYS A 72 -7.58 16.62 23.61
C LYS A 72 -8.13 16.02 22.32
N GLN A 73 -7.28 15.77 21.32
CA GLN A 73 -7.70 15.17 20.06
C GLN A 73 -8.08 13.70 20.27
N MET A 74 -7.27 12.96 21.04
CA MET A 74 -7.58 11.58 21.46
C MET A 74 -8.89 11.52 22.25
N GLU A 75 -9.04 12.36 23.28
CA GLU A 75 -10.25 12.39 24.11
C GLU A 75 -11.51 12.69 23.31
N LYS A 76 -11.43 13.60 22.34
CA LYS A 76 -12.55 13.95 21.47
C LYS A 76 -13.01 12.74 20.64
N ILE A 77 -12.08 12.07 19.95
CA ILE A 77 -12.40 10.90 19.13
C ILE A 77 -12.97 9.77 19.99
N MET A 78 -12.39 9.53 21.17
CA MET A 78 -12.88 8.51 22.10
C MET A 78 -14.31 8.78 22.57
N LYS A 79 -14.63 10.04 22.89
CA LYS A 79 -15.99 10.45 23.28
C LYS A 79 -16.99 10.32 22.13
N GLU A 80 -16.61 10.71 20.92
CA GLU A 80 -17.48 10.62 19.73
C GLU A 80 -17.84 9.19 19.35
N GLN A 81 -16.96 8.23 19.63
CA GLN A 81 -17.18 6.82 19.33
C GLN A 81 -17.73 6.00 20.51
N GLU A 82 -18.03 6.66 21.65
CA GLU A 82 -18.44 6.01 22.89
C GLU A 82 -17.50 4.87 23.34
N PHE A 83 -16.22 4.94 22.96
CA PHE A 83 -15.24 3.89 23.27
C PHE A 83 -14.84 3.92 24.74
N GLN A 84 -14.82 2.75 25.36
CA GLN A 84 -14.22 2.55 26.68
C GLN A 84 -12.76 2.10 26.50
N LEU A 85 -11.82 2.78 27.17
CA LEU A 85 -10.39 2.48 27.10
C LEU A 85 -10.07 1.09 27.69
N SER A 86 -10.80 0.71 28.74
CA SER A 86 -10.61 -0.56 29.43
C SER A 86 -11.08 -1.73 28.55
N GLY A 87 -10.13 -2.52 28.06
CA GLY A 87 -10.44 -3.72 27.27
C GLY A 87 -10.66 -3.48 25.78
N ALA A 88 -10.26 -2.32 25.24
CA ALA A 88 -10.31 -2.04 23.80
C ALA A 88 -9.58 -3.15 23.02
N THR A 89 -10.27 -3.70 22.01
CA THR A 89 -9.67 -4.72 21.15
C THR A 89 -8.68 -4.09 20.18
N GLN A 90 -7.84 -4.91 19.55
CA GLN A 90 -6.91 -4.43 18.53
C GLN A 90 -7.63 -3.77 17.34
N GLU A 91 -8.81 -4.27 16.97
CA GLU A 91 -9.64 -3.69 15.93
C GLU A 91 -10.14 -2.29 16.31
N ASP A 92 -10.54 -2.11 17.57
CA ASP A 92 -10.97 -0.82 18.10
C ASP A 92 -9.84 0.21 18.08
N ILE A 93 -8.64 -0.21 18.50
CA ILE A 93 -7.43 0.62 18.47
C ILE A 93 -7.12 1.06 17.04
N VAL A 94 -7.17 0.15 16.07
CA VAL A 94 -6.93 0.48 14.65
C VAL A 94 -7.97 1.46 14.11
N LYS A 95 -9.26 1.28 14.44
CA LYS A 95 -10.32 2.23 14.07
C LYS A 95 -10.05 3.64 14.62
N ILE A 96 -9.72 3.73 15.91
CA ILE A 96 -9.37 5.02 16.55
C ILE A 96 -8.14 5.64 15.87
N GLY A 97 -7.14 4.84 15.51
CA GLY A 97 -5.95 5.29 14.81
C GLY A 97 -6.24 5.90 13.45
N ASN A 98 -7.12 5.25 12.68
CA ASN A 98 -7.58 5.76 11.40
C ASN A 98 -8.33 7.09 11.55
N LEU A 99 -9.21 7.22 12.55
CA LEU A 99 -9.94 8.46 12.84
C LEU A 99 -9.01 9.61 13.26
N LEU A 100 -7.96 9.31 14.02
CA LEU A 100 -6.94 10.28 14.43
C LEU A 100 -5.92 10.58 13.32
N ALA A 101 -5.95 9.83 12.22
CA ALA A 101 -4.96 9.87 11.15
C ALA A 101 -3.51 9.69 11.68
N VAL A 102 -3.33 8.76 12.62
CA VAL A 102 -2.03 8.35 13.18
C VAL A 102 -1.56 7.03 12.59
N GLU A 103 -0.25 6.83 12.57
CA GLU A 103 0.38 5.58 12.10
C GLU A 103 0.58 4.60 13.24
N LEU A 104 0.72 5.11 14.46
CA LEU A 104 1.03 4.33 15.67
C LEU A 104 0.12 4.74 16.82
N ILE A 105 -0.29 3.76 17.64
CA ILE A 105 -0.96 4.01 18.92
C ILE A 105 -0.23 3.27 20.04
N VAL A 106 0.01 3.98 21.14
CA VAL A 106 0.48 3.41 22.40
C VAL A 106 -0.70 3.22 23.34
N MET A 107 -0.92 1.99 23.79
CA MET A 107 -1.86 1.64 24.85
C MET A 107 -1.11 0.93 25.96
N GLY A 108 -1.59 0.98 27.20
CA GLY A 108 -0.88 0.32 28.28
C GLY A 108 -1.50 0.52 29.65
N SER A 109 -0.75 0.14 30.67
CA SER A 109 -1.16 0.23 32.07
C SER A 109 0.02 0.55 32.96
N ILE A 110 -0.24 1.24 34.06
CA ILE A 110 0.64 1.32 35.22
C ILE A 110 0.07 0.44 36.34
N SER A 111 0.93 -0.37 36.95
CA SER A 111 0.53 -1.35 37.98
C SER A 111 1.44 -1.32 39.19
N ALA A 112 0.89 -1.55 40.38
CA ALA A 112 1.67 -1.63 41.62
C ALA A 112 1.90 -3.07 42.08
N LEU A 113 3.12 -3.33 42.58
CA LEU A 113 3.46 -4.54 43.31
C LEU A 113 4.38 -4.18 44.49
N GLY A 114 3.79 -4.11 45.68
CA GLY A 114 4.50 -3.63 46.87
C GLY A 114 4.96 -2.18 46.68
N LYS A 115 6.28 -1.96 46.71
CA LYS A 115 6.88 -0.63 46.50
C LYS A 115 7.31 -0.35 45.05
N ARG A 116 7.16 -1.33 44.15
CA ARG A 116 7.52 -1.17 42.73
C ARG A 116 6.29 -0.86 41.91
N LEU A 117 6.46 0.03 40.96
CA LEU A 117 5.50 0.32 39.92
C LEU A 117 6.01 -0.28 38.62
N PHE A 118 5.10 -0.76 37.78
CA PHE A 118 5.43 -1.31 36.48
C PHE A 118 4.58 -0.63 35.42
N ILE A 119 5.24 -0.07 34.42
CA ILE A 119 4.60 0.55 33.26
C ILE A 119 4.75 -0.44 32.12
N SER A 120 3.62 -0.94 31.61
CA SER A 120 3.58 -1.89 30.50
C SER A 120 2.80 -1.26 29.35
N ILE A 121 3.38 -1.28 28.15
CA ILE A 121 2.76 -0.70 26.96
C ILE A 121 2.76 -1.68 25.79
N ARG A 122 1.85 -1.44 24.87
CA ARG A 122 1.76 -2.07 23.56
C ARG A 122 1.72 -0.95 22.52
N LEU A 123 2.59 -1.08 21.54
CA LEU A 123 2.66 -0.21 20.38
C LEU A 123 1.97 -0.91 19.22
N VAL A 124 0.88 -0.34 18.75
CA VAL A 124 0.05 -0.88 17.66
C VAL A 124 0.34 -0.10 16.39
N ASP A 125 0.64 -0.84 15.31
CA ASP A 125 0.74 -0.30 13.96
C ASP A 125 -0.66 -0.28 13.33
N VAL A 126 -1.13 0.92 12.98
CA VAL A 126 -2.50 1.12 12.45
C VAL A 126 -2.60 0.61 11.02
N GLU A 127 -1.54 0.74 10.22
CA GLU A 127 -1.52 0.29 8.82
C GLU A 127 -1.49 -1.24 8.74
N GLU A 128 -0.64 -1.88 9.54
CA GLU A 128 -0.49 -3.34 9.55
C GLU A 128 -1.46 -4.04 10.51
N ALA A 129 -2.30 -3.27 11.21
CA ALA A 129 -3.28 -3.72 12.19
C ALA A 129 -2.70 -4.76 13.17
N ARG A 130 -1.49 -4.54 13.68
CA ARG A 130 -0.77 -5.49 14.56
C ARG A 130 0.00 -4.82 15.69
N VAL A 131 0.18 -5.55 16.79
CA VAL A 131 1.11 -5.14 17.85
C VAL A 131 2.53 -5.22 17.31
N ARG A 132 3.20 -4.07 17.23
CA ARG A 132 4.56 -3.93 16.72
C ARG A 132 5.60 -4.16 17.80
N ALA A 133 5.32 -3.71 19.01
CA ALA A 133 6.17 -3.91 20.17
C ALA A 133 5.34 -3.95 21.46
N ALA A 134 5.86 -4.63 22.47
CA ALA A 134 5.35 -4.57 23.82
C ALA A 134 6.54 -4.39 24.76
N GLU A 135 6.51 -3.32 25.56
CA GLU A 135 7.62 -2.92 26.41
C GLU A 135 7.14 -2.84 27.86
N ARG A 136 8.03 -3.17 28.80
CA ARG A 136 7.78 -3.05 30.23
C ARG A 136 9.01 -2.50 30.93
N VAL A 137 8.78 -1.51 31.79
CA VAL A 137 9.79 -0.92 32.68
C VAL A 137 9.25 -0.92 34.11
N ASP A 138 10.14 -0.92 35.08
CA ASP A 138 9.81 -0.78 36.49
C ASP A 138 10.41 0.48 37.09
N ALA A 139 9.73 1.01 38.12
CA ALA A 139 10.14 2.16 38.90
C ALA A 139 10.05 1.83 40.39
N LEU A 140 11.01 2.32 41.17
CA LEU A 140 10.95 2.26 42.63
C LEU A 140 10.14 3.46 43.14
N GLY A 141 8.89 3.22 43.53
CA GLY A 141 7.95 4.28 43.89
C GLY A 141 7.66 5.25 42.74
N GLU A 142 6.96 6.34 43.05
CA GLU A 142 6.56 7.35 42.06
C GLU A 142 7.74 8.21 41.59
N GLU A 143 8.76 8.41 42.43
CA GLU A 143 9.93 9.21 42.09
C GLU A 143 10.77 8.61 40.95
N GLY A 144 10.69 7.29 40.75
CA GLY A 144 11.36 6.61 39.64
C GLY A 144 10.62 6.66 38.31
N ILE A 145 9.38 7.17 38.27
CA ILE A 145 8.55 7.19 37.05
C ILE A 145 9.21 8.00 35.92
N PRO A 146 9.78 9.20 36.13
CA PRO A 146 10.38 9.97 35.05
C PRO A 146 11.49 9.20 34.30
N GLU A 147 12.40 8.54 35.04
CA GLU A 147 13.48 7.75 34.46
C GLU A 147 12.96 6.50 33.72
N ALA A 148 11.97 5.82 34.32
CA ALA A 148 11.32 4.68 33.69
C ALA A 148 10.64 5.08 32.37
N VAL A 149 9.93 6.21 32.34
CA VAL A 149 9.26 6.74 31.15
C VAL A 149 10.27 7.17 30.07
N GLU A 150 11.38 7.81 30.44
CA GLU A 150 12.45 8.15 29.50
C GLU A 150 13.03 6.88 28.85
N THR A 151 13.28 5.85 29.65
CA THR A 151 13.75 4.54 29.16
C THR A 151 12.71 3.92 28.23
N LEU A 152 11.43 4.00 28.59
CA LEU A 152 10.33 3.48 27.78
C LEU A 152 10.23 4.18 26.43
N ALA A 153 10.32 5.51 26.40
CA ALA A 153 10.31 6.30 25.16
C ALA A 153 11.49 5.93 24.24
N LYS A 154 12.67 5.68 24.81
CA LYS A 154 13.84 5.19 24.05
C LYS A 154 13.59 3.80 23.47
N ASN A 155 12.98 2.88 24.23
CA ASN A 155 12.65 1.55 23.74
C ASN A 155 11.62 1.58 22.60
N ILE A 156 10.54 2.38 22.76
CA ILE A 156 9.55 2.61 21.70
C ILE A 156 10.23 3.15 20.43
N SER A 157 11.10 4.16 20.58
CA SER A 157 11.82 4.76 19.45
C SER A 157 12.66 3.72 18.69
N LYS A 158 13.32 2.79 19.40
CA LYS A 158 14.11 1.73 18.79
C LYS A 158 13.27 0.67 18.08
N ALA A 159 12.06 0.42 18.55
CA ALA A 159 11.15 -0.57 17.97
C ALA A 159 10.46 -0.09 16.67
N ILE A 160 10.58 1.19 16.35
CA ILE A 160 10.03 1.79 15.13
C ILE A 160 11.14 1.95 14.10
N PRO A 161 11.00 1.38 12.88
CA PRO A 161 12.00 1.57 11.85
C PRO A 161 12.02 3.04 11.45
N LEU A 162 13.19 3.66 11.48
CA LEU A 162 13.33 5.03 11.01
C LEU A 162 12.96 5.11 9.53
N ARG A 163 12.07 6.05 9.20
CA ARG A 163 11.63 6.32 7.82
C ARG A 163 12.09 7.72 7.43
N GLY A 164 12.92 7.78 6.39
CA GLY A 164 13.30 9.01 5.70
C GLY A 164 12.77 9.04 4.28
N LYS A 165 13.21 10.05 3.54
CA LYS A 165 13.01 10.19 2.10
C LYS A 165 14.31 10.61 1.43
N VAL A 166 14.46 10.20 0.18
CA VAL A 166 15.40 10.81 -0.75
C VAL A 166 14.92 12.23 -1.03
N VAL A 167 15.77 13.22 -0.78
CA VAL A 167 15.46 14.64 -1.02
C VAL A 167 16.15 15.19 -2.26
N GLU A 168 17.32 14.65 -2.62
CA GLU A 168 18.09 15.09 -3.79
C GLU A 168 18.93 13.93 -4.33
N LEU A 169 19.24 13.96 -5.63
CA LEU A 169 20.05 12.96 -6.32
C LEU A 169 21.28 13.62 -6.96
N GLU A 170 22.46 13.29 -6.48
CA GLU A 170 23.73 13.76 -7.04
C GLU A 170 24.30 12.67 -7.94
N ARG A 171 23.69 12.50 -9.12
CA ARG A 171 24.00 11.42 -10.07
C ARG A 171 25.47 11.41 -10.52
N ASP A 172 26.10 12.57 -10.63
CA ASP A 172 27.53 12.68 -11.00
C ASP A 172 28.47 12.07 -9.96
N MET A 173 28.01 11.89 -8.72
CA MET A 173 28.80 11.38 -7.60
C MET A 173 28.29 10.03 -7.07
N ASP A 174 27.29 9.43 -7.74
CA ASP A 174 26.58 8.24 -7.27
C ASP A 174 26.08 8.38 -5.80
N GLU A 175 25.66 9.59 -5.43
CA GLU A 175 25.17 9.93 -4.10
C GLU A 175 23.70 10.31 -4.10
N VAL A 176 23.03 9.97 -2.99
CA VAL A 176 21.68 10.41 -2.68
C VAL A 176 21.69 11.20 -1.38
N ILE A 177 20.99 12.33 -1.37
CA ILE A 177 20.77 13.08 -0.14
C ILE A 177 19.46 12.61 0.46
N ILE A 178 19.48 12.33 1.76
CA ILE A 178 18.32 11.86 2.51
C ILE A 178 18.06 12.77 3.70
N ASN A 179 16.80 12.92 4.08
CA ASN A 179 16.41 13.73 5.23
C ASN A 179 16.55 13.01 6.59
N LEU A 180 17.53 12.13 6.74
CA LEU A 180 17.89 11.53 8.02
C LEU A 180 19.26 12.04 8.44
N GLY A 181 19.42 12.48 9.68
CA GLY A 181 20.67 13.04 10.21
C GLY A 181 21.02 12.58 11.63
N ARG A 182 21.74 13.42 12.39
CA ARG A 182 22.15 13.09 13.77
C ARG A 182 20.99 12.83 14.71
N LEU A 183 19.91 13.61 14.61
CA LEU A 183 18.70 13.36 15.41
C LEU A 183 18.06 12.03 15.03
N ASP A 184 18.25 11.59 13.79
CA ASP A 184 17.79 10.30 13.31
C ASP A 184 18.79 9.16 13.58
N GLN A 185 19.78 9.37 14.47
CA GLN A 185 20.83 8.39 14.77
C GLN A 185 21.56 7.87 13.51
N MET A 186 21.67 8.70 12.46
CA MET A 186 22.49 8.35 11.31
C MET A 186 23.98 8.49 11.64
N GLU A 187 24.74 7.50 11.21
CA GLU A 187 26.19 7.42 11.36
C GLU A 187 26.79 6.92 10.05
N LYS A 188 28.03 7.32 9.75
CA LYS A 188 28.75 6.85 8.57
C LYS A 188 28.84 5.32 8.57
N GLY A 189 28.59 4.72 7.42
CA GLY A 189 28.60 3.27 7.23
C GLY A 189 27.25 2.58 7.50
N ARG A 190 26.26 3.30 8.05
CA ARG A 190 24.92 2.76 8.23
C ARG A 190 24.25 2.52 6.88
N LYS A 191 23.71 1.32 6.69
CA LYS A 191 23.04 0.91 5.45
C LYS A 191 21.54 1.15 5.53
N LEU A 192 20.98 1.61 4.42
CA LEU A 192 19.58 1.95 4.30
C LEU A 192 19.01 1.37 3.00
N LEU A 193 17.77 0.91 3.06
CA LEU A 193 17.02 0.44 1.91
C LEU A 193 16.10 1.56 1.41
N VAL A 194 16.24 1.89 0.13
CA VAL A 194 15.36 2.81 -0.59
C VAL A 194 14.20 2.00 -1.18
N GLN A 195 12.98 2.44 -0.88
CA GLN A 195 11.73 1.79 -1.27
C GLN A 195 10.75 2.80 -1.87
N ARG A 196 9.97 2.35 -2.85
CA ARG A 196 8.86 3.10 -3.42
C ARG A 196 7.53 2.44 -3.08
N LEU A 197 6.55 3.24 -2.66
CA LEU A 197 5.18 2.73 -2.49
C LEU A 197 4.60 2.38 -3.88
N GLY A 198 4.12 1.15 -4.02
CA GLY A 198 3.47 0.65 -5.22
C GLY A 198 1.95 0.60 -5.08
N LYS A 199 1.35 -0.46 -5.64
CA LYS A 199 -0.10 -0.62 -5.74
C LYS A 199 -0.78 -0.65 -4.37
N LEU A 200 -1.88 0.09 -4.24
CA LEU A 200 -2.83 -0.01 -3.13
C LEU A 200 -3.67 -1.28 -3.29
N TYR A 201 -3.64 -2.12 -2.26
CA TYR A 201 -4.56 -3.24 -2.10
C TYR A 201 -5.77 -2.73 -1.33
N LYS A 202 -6.92 -2.72 -1.99
CA LYS A 202 -8.19 -2.34 -1.39
C LYS A 202 -9.28 -3.27 -1.87
N ASP A 203 -10.28 -3.49 -1.04
CA ASP A 203 -11.54 -4.08 -1.44
C ASP A 203 -12.34 -3.02 -2.23
N GLU A 204 -12.73 -3.35 -3.45
CA GLU A 204 -13.47 -2.42 -4.32
C GLU A 204 -14.94 -2.25 -3.91
N SER A 205 -15.49 -3.22 -3.18
CA SER A 205 -16.89 -3.23 -2.74
C SER A 205 -17.10 -2.50 -1.42
N THR A 206 -16.17 -2.64 -0.47
CA THR A 206 -16.25 -2.00 0.85
C THR A 206 -15.44 -0.71 0.93
N GLY A 207 -14.48 -0.51 0.03
CA GLY A 207 -13.51 0.59 0.09
C GLY A 207 -12.42 0.38 1.14
N GLU A 208 -12.42 -0.76 1.84
CA GLU A 208 -11.44 -1.10 2.86
C GLU A 208 -10.04 -1.25 2.26
N VAL A 209 -9.04 -0.63 2.89
CA VAL A 209 -7.65 -0.66 2.43
C VAL A 209 -6.90 -1.75 3.18
N TYR A 210 -6.43 -2.77 2.47
CA TYR A 210 -5.61 -3.86 3.02
C TYR A 210 -4.12 -3.54 3.08
N GLY A 211 -3.67 -2.48 2.38
CA GLY A 211 -2.30 -1.98 2.45
C GLY A 211 -1.74 -1.56 1.09
N ARG A 212 -0.41 -1.41 1.00
CA ARG A 212 0.29 -1.07 -0.26
C ARG A 212 1.49 -1.99 -0.49
N SER A 213 1.73 -2.36 -1.74
CA SER A 213 2.98 -3.05 -2.12
C SER A 213 4.19 -2.12 -1.91
N ARG A 214 5.34 -2.65 -1.50
CA ARG A 214 6.59 -1.90 -1.43
C ARG A 214 7.53 -2.41 -2.53
N ILE A 215 8.12 -1.49 -3.29
CA ILE A 215 9.07 -1.80 -4.35
C ILE A 215 10.46 -1.46 -3.83
N GLU A 216 11.37 -2.42 -3.78
CA GLU A 216 12.78 -2.16 -3.47
C GLU A 216 13.44 -1.43 -4.65
N VAL A 217 14.08 -0.29 -4.37
CA VAL A 217 14.66 0.60 -5.38
C VAL A 217 16.17 0.54 -5.33
N ALA A 218 16.78 0.70 -4.16
CA ALA A 218 18.23 0.68 -4.01
C ALA A 218 18.66 0.34 -2.56
N LEU A 219 19.90 -0.12 -2.40
CA LEU A 219 20.60 -0.18 -1.12
C LEU A 219 21.65 0.94 -1.12
N VAL A 220 21.66 1.76 -0.08
CA VAL A 220 22.57 2.90 0.07
C VAL A 220 23.29 2.85 1.41
N GLU A 221 24.44 3.51 1.52
CA GLU A 221 25.25 3.57 2.74
C GLU A 221 25.58 5.02 3.08
N ILE A 222 25.33 5.43 4.33
CA ILE A 222 25.62 6.79 4.80
C ILE A 222 27.10 7.10 4.62
N ARG A 223 27.40 8.13 3.84
CA ARG A 223 28.75 8.64 3.63
C ARG A 223 29.07 9.76 4.60
N ASN A 224 28.18 10.75 4.70
CA ASN A 224 28.36 11.94 5.55
C ASN A 224 27.04 12.34 6.20
N VAL A 225 27.10 12.68 7.49
CA VAL A 225 25.94 13.21 8.24
C VAL A 225 26.01 14.73 8.25
N MET A 226 25.14 15.38 7.47
CA MET A 226 25.12 16.81 7.17
C MET A 226 24.20 17.59 8.12
N GLY A 227 24.41 17.44 9.44
CA GLY A 227 23.69 18.21 10.45
C GLY A 227 22.65 17.41 11.23
N LYS A 228 21.51 18.03 11.55
CA LYS A 228 20.50 17.44 12.44
C LYS A 228 19.63 16.40 11.73
N SER A 229 19.23 16.65 10.49
CA SER A 229 18.22 15.86 9.76
C SER A 229 18.56 15.67 8.28
N LEU A 230 19.85 15.65 7.94
CA LEU A 230 20.31 15.47 6.56
C LEU A 230 21.57 14.62 6.55
N SER A 231 21.68 13.72 5.57
CA SER A 231 22.89 12.93 5.29
C SER A 231 23.03 12.71 3.80
N SER A 232 24.27 12.55 3.33
CA SER A 232 24.55 11.98 2.01
C SER A 232 24.85 10.49 2.14
N ALA A 233 24.40 9.70 1.17
CA ALA A 233 24.59 8.27 1.12
C ALA A 233 25.06 7.84 -0.28
N SER A 234 26.08 6.99 -0.34
CA SER A 234 26.55 6.39 -1.59
C SER A 234 25.64 5.23 -1.98
N ILE A 235 25.35 5.10 -3.27
CA ILE A 235 24.56 4.00 -3.82
C ILE A 235 25.42 2.74 -3.84
N LEU A 236 25.04 1.71 -3.06
CA LEU A 236 25.71 0.41 -3.09
C LEU A 236 25.17 -0.49 -4.19
N LYS A 237 23.85 -0.48 -4.37
CA LYS A 237 23.15 -1.30 -5.37
C LYS A 237 21.86 -0.63 -5.78
N GLU A 238 21.67 -0.42 -7.07
CA GLU A 238 20.42 0.10 -7.65
C GLU A 238 19.68 -1.04 -8.35
N TYR A 239 18.45 -1.31 -7.92
CA TYR A 239 17.54 -2.27 -8.54
C TYR A 239 16.59 -1.61 -9.54
N LYS A 240 16.26 -0.34 -9.29
CA LYS A 240 15.44 0.55 -10.12
C LYS A 240 15.90 1.99 -9.92
N ASP A 241 15.59 2.85 -10.89
CA ASP A 241 15.94 4.27 -10.83
C ASP A 241 15.40 4.93 -9.56
N ILE A 242 16.30 5.45 -8.73
CA ILE A 242 15.95 6.22 -7.54
C ILE A 242 15.25 7.53 -7.95
N GLN A 243 14.19 7.89 -7.22
CA GLN A 243 13.44 9.13 -7.39
C GLN A 243 13.43 9.95 -6.10
N VAL A 244 13.42 11.28 -6.23
CA VAL A 244 13.16 12.18 -5.11
C VAL A 244 11.78 11.85 -4.53
N GLY A 245 11.73 11.71 -3.20
CA GLY A 245 10.54 11.28 -2.47
C GLY A 245 10.46 9.78 -2.19
N ASP A 246 11.32 8.94 -2.77
CA ASP A 246 11.43 7.52 -2.39
C ASP A 246 11.74 7.39 -0.90
N ILE A 247 11.12 6.41 -0.25
CA ILE A 247 11.20 6.17 1.20
C ILE A 247 12.52 5.49 1.52
N VAL A 248 13.16 5.88 2.61
CA VAL A 248 14.42 5.30 3.07
C VAL A 248 14.19 4.67 4.44
N VAL A 249 14.58 3.42 4.62
CA VAL A 249 14.47 2.71 5.91
C VAL A 249 15.79 2.10 6.33
N ILE A 250 16.02 1.93 7.63
CA ILE A 250 17.20 1.20 8.12
C ILE A 250 17.16 -0.24 7.56
N TRP A 251 18.28 -0.68 7.01
CA TRP A 251 18.45 -2.05 6.56
C TRP A 251 19.04 -2.91 7.68
N GLU A 252 18.27 -3.89 8.15
CA GLU A 252 18.67 -4.80 9.25
C GLU A 252 19.18 -6.18 8.76
N GLY A 253 19.20 -6.44 7.45
CA GLY A 253 19.61 -7.73 6.88
C GLY A 253 21.12 -7.88 6.58
N THR A 254 21.58 -9.11 6.37
CA THR A 254 22.91 -9.38 5.81
C THR A 254 22.88 -9.19 4.28
N ILE A 255 24.00 -8.75 3.68
CA ILE A 255 24.13 -8.49 2.23
C ILE A 255 23.82 -9.76 1.40
N GLU A 256 23.92 -10.94 2.00
CA GLU A 256 23.67 -12.26 1.38
C GLU A 256 22.19 -12.70 1.41
N GLU A 257 21.34 -12.07 2.22
CA GLU A 257 19.89 -12.32 2.29
C GLU A 257 19.09 -11.43 1.34
N ILE A 258 19.74 -10.64 0.47
CA ILE A 258 19.04 -9.92 -0.59
C ILE A 258 18.36 -10.98 -1.46
N PRO A 259 17.02 -11.10 -1.47
CA PRO A 259 16.37 -11.98 -2.42
C PRO A 259 16.83 -11.51 -3.79
N LYS A 260 17.56 -12.37 -4.50
CA LYS A 260 17.73 -12.20 -5.95
C LYS A 260 16.33 -11.88 -6.46
N PRO A 261 16.12 -10.78 -7.20
CA PRO A 261 14.80 -10.46 -7.69
C PRO A 261 14.25 -11.75 -8.24
N LYS A 262 13.12 -12.23 -7.67
CA LYS A 262 12.47 -13.44 -8.20
C LYS A 262 12.50 -13.22 -9.70
N PRO A 263 13.11 -14.13 -10.49
CA PRO A 263 13.15 -13.95 -11.94
C PRO A 263 11.73 -13.55 -12.28
N LYS A 264 11.56 -12.41 -12.99
CA LYS A 264 10.25 -11.95 -13.45
C LYS A 264 9.56 -13.24 -13.83
N VAL A 265 8.47 -13.58 -13.14
CA VAL A 265 7.54 -14.52 -13.74
C VAL A 265 7.25 -13.78 -15.03
N GLU A 266 7.87 -14.23 -16.12
CA GLU A 266 7.55 -13.74 -17.45
C GLU A 266 6.05 -13.93 -17.46
N GLU A 267 5.34 -12.81 -17.29
CA GLU A 267 3.92 -12.77 -17.55
C GLU A 267 3.84 -13.40 -18.92
N ILE A 268 3.31 -14.63 -18.98
CA ILE A 268 3.13 -15.35 -20.23
C ILE A 268 2.58 -14.29 -21.16
N PRO A 269 3.34 -13.90 -22.22
CA PRO A 269 3.02 -12.69 -22.97
C PRO A 269 1.54 -12.75 -23.28
N LYS A 270 0.78 -11.67 -23.04
CA LYS A 270 -0.69 -11.69 -23.17
C LYS A 270 -1.15 -12.35 -24.48
N GLU A 271 -0.33 -12.22 -25.53
CA GLU A 271 -0.45 -12.92 -26.81
C GLU A 271 -0.51 -14.45 -26.70
N ARG A 272 0.33 -15.12 -25.91
CA ARG A 272 0.36 -16.59 -25.78
C ARG A 272 -0.84 -17.13 -24.99
N ALA A 273 -1.31 -16.40 -23.98
CA ALA A 273 -2.55 -16.74 -23.27
C ALA A 273 -3.80 -16.47 -24.13
N GLU A 274 -3.74 -15.46 -24.99
CA GLU A 274 -4.79 -15.15 -25.98
C GLU A 274 -4.79 -16.17 -27.13
N GLU A 275 -3.61 -16.64 -27.58
CA GLU A 275 -3.46 -17.73 -28.56
C GLU A 275 -4.06 -19.04 -28.03
N GLU A 276 -3.74 -19.43 -26.79
CA GLU A 276 -4.30 -20.64 -26.17
C GLU A 276 -5.83 -20.55 -26.01
N ARG A 277 -6.36 -19.37 -25.67
CA ARG A 277 -7.81 -19.13 -25.62
C ARG A 277 -8.47 -19.24 -26.99
N LEU A 278 -7.89 -18.61 -28.01
CA LEU A 278 -8.37 -18.68 -29.39
C LEU A 278 -8.28 -20.11 -29.95
N GLU A 279 -7.25 -20.88 -29.58
CA GLU A 279 -7.13 -22.27 -29.97
C GLU A 279 -8.18 -23.16 -29.29
N GLN A 280 -8.46 -22.91 -28.00
CA GLN A 280 -9.56 -23.60 -27.28
C GLN A 280 -10.91 -23.28 -27.90
N GLU A 281 -11.21 -22.01 -28.19
CA GLU A 281 -12.46 -21.60 -28.86
C GLU A 281 -12.60 -22.24 -30.25
N ARG A 282 -11.51 -22.31 -31.04
CA ARG A 282 -11.52 -22.99 -32.35
C ARG A 282 -11.83 -24.48 -32.22
N ARG A 283 -11.21 -25.18 -31.26
CA ARG A 283 -11.46 -26.60 -30.99
C ARG A 283 -12.90 -26.85 -30.54
N GLU A 284 -13.46 -25.96 -29.73
CA GLU A 284 -14.85 -26.05 -29.29
C GLU A 284 -15.82 -25.81 -30.46
N LEU A 285 -15.54 -24.82 -31.30
CA LEU A 285 -16.34 -24.54 -32.50
C LEU A 285 -16.33 -25.71 -33.49
N GLU A 286 -15.19 -26.38 -33.67
CA GLU A 286 -15.09 -27.59 -34.50
C GLU A 286 -15.90 -28.76 -33.93
N ARG A 287 -15.85 -28.97 -32.61
CA ARG A 287 -16.69 -30.00 -31.94
C ARG A 287 -18.18 -29.72 -32.16
N LEU A 288 -18.61 -28.48 -31.97
CA LEU A 288 -19.99 -28.06 -32.19
C LEU A 288 -20.43 -28.24 -33.65
N LYS A 289 -19.58 -27.88 -34.61
CA LYS A 289 -19.85 -28.11 -36.04
C LYS A 289 -20.01 -29.59 -36.36
N ALA A 290 -19.13 -30.45 -35.85
CA ALA A 290 -19.21 -31.89 -36.04
C ALA A 290 -20.48 -32.47 -35.40
N GLU A 291 -20.90 -31.97 -34.24
CA GLU A 291 -22.14 -32.41 -33.59
C GLU A 291 -23.39 -32.00 -34.40
N ILE A 292 -23.42 -30.77 -34.92
CA ILE A 292 -24.49 -30.28 -35.78
C ILE A 292 -24.58 -31.12 -37.06
N GLU A 293 -23.44 -31.43 -37.67
CA GLU A 293 -23.40 -32.26 -38.88
C GLU A 293 -23.90 -33.68 -38.62
N ARG A 294 -23.49 -34.29 -37.50
CA ARG A 294 -23.98 -35.60 -37.07
C ARG A 294 -25.50 -35.59 -36.84
N LYS A 295 -26.03 -34.55 -36.19
CA LYS A 295 -27.48 -34.37 -35.99
C LYS A 295 -28.23 -34.19 -37.31
N LYS A 296 -27.67 -33.47 -38.28
CA LYS A 296 -28.25 -33.33 -39.63
C LYS A 296 -28.30 -34.66 -40.36
N LEU A 297 -27.21 -35.43 -40.36
CA LEU A 297 -27.15 -36.76 -40.95
C LEU A 297 -28.15 -37.73 -40.30
N GLU A 298 -28.30 -37.68 -38.98
CA GLU A 298 -29.28 -38.50 -38.27
C GLU A 298 -30.73 -38.09 -38.63
N ALA A 299 -31.00 -36.79 -38.72
CA ALA A 299 -32.32 -36.29 -39.13
C ALA A 299 -32.64 -36.66 -40.59
N GLU A 300 -31.66 -36.59 -41.50
CA GLU A 300 -31.81 -36.99 -42.89
C GLU A 300 -32.04 -38.50 -43.01
N ARG A 301 -31.30 -39.32 -42.26
CA ARG A 301 -31.51 -40.76 -42.21
C ARG A 301 -32.91 -41.12 -41.70
N LYS A 302 -33.38 -40.48 -40.63
CA LYS A 302 -34.75 -40.64 -40.12
C LYS A 302 -35.80 -40.23 -41.15
N ARG A 303 -35.54 -39.16 -41.91
CA ARG A 303 -36.44 -38.71 -43.00
C ARG A 303 -36.51 -39.73 -44.13
N LEU A 304 -35.38 -40.30 -44.54
CA LEU A 304 -35.32 -41.34 -45.57
C LEU A 304 -35.98 -42.66 -45.12
N GLU A 305 -35.82 -43.04 -43.84
CA GLU A 305 -36.51 -44.20 -43.26
C GLU A 305 -38.02 -43.97 -43.20
N ALA A 306 -38.48 -42.77 -42.80
CA ALA A 306 -39.90 -42.40 -42.82
C ALA A 306 -40.49 -42.37 -44.24
N GLU A 307 -39.69 -41.99 -45.25
CA GLU A 307 -40.11 -41.99 -46.65
C GLU A 307 -40.25 -43.41 -47.22
N LYS A 308 -39.35 -44.33 -46.84
CA LYS A 308 -39.46 -45.77 -47.18
C LYS A 308 -40.63 -46.45 -46.48
N ALA A 309 -41.07 -45.95 -45.32
CA ALA A 309 -42.22 -46.47 -44.58
C ALA A 309 -43.58 -45.94 -45.08
N LYS A 310 -43.62 -45.06 -46.09
CA LYS A 310 -44.91 -44.64 -46.70
C LYS A 310 -45.54 -45.82 -47.43
N PRO A 311 -46.82 -46.14 -47.18
CA PRO A 311 -47.51 -47.22 -47.88
C PRO A 311 -47.58 -46.91 -49.39
N PRO A 312 -47.51 -47.94 -50.26
CA PRO A 312 -47.51 -47.74 -51.69
C PRO A 312 -48.77 -47.00 -52.14
N PRO A 313 -48.65 -46.08 -53.13
CA PRO A 313 -49.77 -45.28 -53.59
C PRO A 313 -50.92 -46.18 -54.08
N PRO A 314 -52.18 -45.79 -53.84
CA PRO A 314 -53.33 -46.61 -54.23
C PRO A 314 -53.34 -46.83 -55.74
N THR A 315 -53.57 -48.08 -56.15
CA THR A 315 -53.57 -48.50 -57.55
C THR A 315 -54.59 -47.71 -58.39
N PRO A 316 -54.21 -47.25 -59.60
CA PRO A 316 -54.99 -46.29 -60.38
C PRO A 316 -56.23 -46.92 -61.03
N LYS A 317 -57.37 -46.21 -60.94
CA LYS A 317 -58.57 -46.50 -61.76
C LYS A 317 -58.30 -46.06 -63.22
N LYS A 318 -58.33 -47.02 -64.16
CA LYS A 318 -58.44 -46.78 -65.61
C LYS A 318 -59.89 -46.37 -65.97
N PRO A 319 -60.17 -45.89 -67.20
CA PRO A 319 -59.54 -44.82 -67.98
C PRO A 319 -60.62 -43.88 -68.57
N LYS A 320 -60.25 -42.84 -69.33
CA LYS A 320 -60.93 -42.51 -70.61
C LYS A 320 -60.06 -41.60 -71.48
N LYS A 321 -59.66 -42.13 -72.64
CA LYS A 321 -58.97 -41.43 -73.73
C LYS A 321 -59.84 -40.31 -74.29
N LYS A 322 -59.27 -39.13 -74.54
CA LYS A 322 -59.74 -38.23 -75.60
C LYS A 322 -58.55 -37.52 -76.26
N ARG A 323 -58.72 -37.36 -77.58
CA ARG A 323 -57.73 -37.15 -78.63
C ARG A 323 -57.19 -35.71 -78.69
N LEU A 324 -56.01 -35.59 -79.31
CA LEU A 324 -55.20 -34.39 -79.55
C LEU A 324 -55.93 -33.27 -80.30
N ALA A 325 -55.47 -32.03 -80.07
CA ALA A 325 -55.51 -30.94 -81.05
C ALA A 325 -54.08 -30.39 -81.26
N PRO A 326 -53.65 -30.11 -82.50
CA PRO A 326 -52.30 -29.66 -82.85
C PRO A 326 -52.08 -28.15 -82.60
N PRO A 327 -50.81 -27.69 -82.52
CA PRO A 327 -50.45 -26.37 -82.01
C PRO A 327 -50.68 -25.24 -83.03
N PRO A 328 -50.91 -23.99 -82.56
CA PRO A 328 -51.00 -22.83 -83.45
C PRO A 328 -49.62 -22.27 -83.80
N ILE A 329 -49.52 -21.79 -85.04
CA ILE A 329 -48.33 -21.23 -85.71
C ILE A 329 -48.18 -19.74 -85.37
N SER A 330 -46.92 -19.31 -85.27
CA SER A 330 -46.40 -17.97 -85.00
C SER A 330 -46.65 -16.93 -86.12
N PHE A 331 -46.63 -15.66 -85.75
CA PHE A 331 -45.96 -14.59 -86.52
C PHE A 331 -45.15 -13.71 -85.57
#